data_AF-A0A2V6IGU3-F1
#
_entry.id   AF-A0A2V6IGU3-F1
#
_cell.length_a   1.000
_cell.length_b   1.000
_cell.length_c   1.000
_cell.angle_alpha   90.00
_cell.angle_beta   90.00
_cell.angle_gamma   90.00
#
_symmetry.space_group_name_H-M   'P 1'
#
loop_
_entity.id
_entity.type
_entity.pdbx_description
1 polymer ?
#
loop_
_entity_poly.entity_id
_entity_poly.type
_entity_poly.pdbx_seq_one_letter_code
_entity_poly.pdbx_strand_id
1 'polypeptide(L)'
;YADPESPGGILRSAKSGDSISLDPDEPPQTLRCHIEQFQFSAHASRESLIAYAAKVGPKKILLVHGDPPAVEWMRAQLSAQLPSSDVVVPTPGVTYEL
;
A
#
# COMPACT_ATOMS: atom_id res chain seq x y z
N TYR A 1 4.02 -2.58 -5.95
CA TYR A 1 3.07 -1.48 -5.81
C TYR A 1 3.51 -0.36 -6.73
N ALA A 2 2.58 0.31 -7.41
CA ALA A 2 2.85 1.56 -8.10
C ALA A 2 1.79 2.56 -7.63
N ASP A 3 2.23 3.71 -7.16
CA ASP A 3 1.36 4.79 -6.71
C ASP A 3 0.41 5.19 -7.85
N PRO A 4 -0.91 5.29 -7.62
CA PRO A 4 -1.87 5.66 -8.65
C PRO A 4 -1.53 6.94 -9.42
N GLU A 5 -0.90 7.92 -8.78
CA GLU A 5 -0.52 9.21 -9.38
C GLU A 5 0.85 9.18 -10.05
N SER A 6 1.66 8.15 -9.80
CA SER A 6 2.93 7.97 -10.51
C SER A 6 2.70 7.61 -11.98
N PRO A 7 3.68 7.86 -12.87
CA PRO A 7 3.60 7.44 -14.26
C PRO A 7 3.26 5.95 -14.44
N GLY A 8 3.80 5.08 -13.57
CA GLY A 8 3.48 3.66 -13.57
C GLY A 8 2.04 3.35 -13.13
N GLY A 9 1.46 4.12 -12.22
CA GLY A 9 0.07 3.98 -11.80
C GLY A 9 -0.92 4.40 -12.88
N ILE A 10 -0.63 5.51 -13.56
CA ILE A 10 -1.38 5.99 -14.73
C ILE A 10 -1.38 4.92 -15.82
N LEU A 11 -0.19 4.44 -16.20
CA LEU A 11 -0.04 3.38 -17.21
C LEU A 11 -0.76 2.10 -16.85
N ARG A 12 -0.74 1.69 -15.57
CA ARG A 12 -1.42 0.47 -15.11
C ARG A 12 -2.94 0.56 -15.21
N SER A 13 -3.50 1.76 -15.16
CA SER A 13 -4.95 2.00 -15.21
C SER A 13 -5.47 2.29 -16.63
N ALA A 14 -4.56 2.62 -17.54
CA ALA A 14 -4.87 2.94 -18.93
C ALA A 14 -5.11 1.69 -19.79
N LYS A 15 -5.84 1.87 -20.89
CA LYS A 15 -6.12 0.84 -21.90
C LYS A 15 -5.38 1.18 -23.20
N SER A 16 -5.14 0.14 -24.01
CA SER A 16 -4.59 0.34 -25.35
C SER A 16 -5.50 1.28 -26.15
N GLY A 17 -4.90 2.32 -26.73
CA GLY A 17 -5.60 3.39 -27.46
C GLY A 17 -5.89 4.63 -26.62
N ASP A 18 -5.74 4.59 -25.29
CA ASP A 18 -5.94 5.76 -24.44
C ASP A 18 -4.88 6.83 -24.72
N SER A 19 -5.27 8.10 -24.62
CA SER A 19 -4.34 9.23 -24.65
C SER A 19 -3.93 9.57 -23.21
N ILE A 20 -2.65 9.40 -22.89
CA ILE A 20 -2.10 9.58 -21.54
C ILE A 20 -1.13 10.77 -21.49
N SER A 21 -1.17 11.56 -20.43
CA SER A 21 -0.17 12.58 -20.13
C SER A 21 0.64 12.12 -18.91
N LEU A 22 1.96 12.06 -19.06
CA LEU A 22 2.90 11.70 -17.99
C LEU A 22 3.79 12.88 -17.59
N ASP A 23 3.83 13.91 -18.43
CA ASP A 23 4.56 15.16 -18.23
C ASP A 23 3.61 16.29 -18.62
N PRO A 24 3.34 17.26 -17.71
CA PRO A 24 2.45 18.39 -18.01
C PRO A 24 2.98 19.32 -19.10
N ASP A 25 4.30 19.32 -19.35
CA ASP A 25 4.94 20.19 -20.35
C ASP A 25 4.94 19.57 -21.77
N GLU A 26 4.54 18.30 -21.89
CA GLU A 26 4.52 17.55 -23.15
C GLU A 26 3.08 17.21 -23.58
N PRO A 27 2.80 17.10 -24.90
CA PRO A 27 1.49 16.70 -25.37
C PRO A 27 1.17 15.25 -24.97
N PRO A 28 -0.11 14.92 -24.68
CA PRO A 28 -0.53 13.56 -24.40
C PRO A 28 -0.16 12.57 -25.51
N GLN A 29 0.24 11.36 -25.13
CA GLN A 29 0.67 10.29 -26.03
C GLN A 29 -0.34 9.15 -26.04
N THR A 30 -0.58 8.55 -27.21
CA THR A 30 -1.44 7.36 -27.31
C THR A 30 -0.70 6.12 -26.82
N LEU A 31 -1.30 5.39 -25.87
CA LEU A 31 -0.80 4.11 -25.42
C LEU A 31 -1.01 3.04 -26.50
N ARG A 32 0.06 2.61 -27.18
CA ARG A 32 0.01 1.62 -28.26
C ARG A 32 0.64 0.27 -27.90
N CYS A 33 1.48 0.24 -26.87
CA CYS A 33 2.14 -0.98 -26.45
C CYS A 33 1.22 -1.85 -25.60
N HIS A 34 1.51 -3.15 -25.60
CA HIS A 34 0.90 -4.08 -24.66
C HIS A 34 1.44 -3.80 -23.25
N ILE A 35 0.54 -3.69 -22.27
CA ILE A 35 0.88 -3.55 -20.85
C ILE A 35 0.44 -4.82 -20.13
N GLU A 36 1.36 -5.42 -19.38
CA GLU A 36 1.08 -6.56 -18.51
C GLU A 36 1.66 -6.28 -17.11
N GLN A 37 0.95 -6.73 -16.06
CA GLN A 37 1.36 -6.54 -14.68
C GLN A 37 1.79 -7.87 -14.06
N PHE A 38 3.03 -7.93 -13.62
CA PHE A 38 3.55 -9.04 -12.82
C PHE A 38 3.81 -8.58 -11.38
N GLN A 39 3.49 -9.43 -10.40
CA GLN A 39 3.67 -9.12 -8.99
C GLN A 39 4.85 -9.90 -8.40
N PHE A 40 6.04 -9.32 -8.49
CA PHE A 40 7.26 -9.82 -7.83
C PHE A 40 7.60 -8.94 -6.62
N SER A 41 6.65 -8.82 -5.69
CA SER A 41 6.83 -7.97 -4.51
C SER A 41 7.92 -8.53 -3.58
N ALA A 42 8.83 -7.67 -3.14
CA ALA A 42 9.75 -7.98 -2.03
C ALA A 42 9.07 -7.88 -0.65
N HIS A 43 7.85 -7.35 -0.59
CA HIS A 43 7.07 -7.27 0.64
C HIS A 43 6.33 -8.59 0.91
N ALA A 44 6.29 -8.98 2.19
CA ALA A 44 5.44 -10.07 2.66
C ALA A 44 3.96 -9.77 2.36
N SER A 45 3.18 -10.84 2.17
CA SER A 45 1.72 -10.71 2.04
C SER A 45 1.10 -10.21 3.36
N ARG A 46 -0.13 -9.66 3.28
CA ARG A 46 -0.88 -9.19 4.45
C ARG A 46 -1.06 -10.30 5.49
N GLU A 47 -1.38 -11.50 5.04
CA GLU A 47 -1.60 -12.69 5.87
C GLU A 47 -0.30 -13.09 6.57
N SER A 48 0.82 -13.01 5.87
CA SER A 48 2.15 -13.29 6.43
C SER A 48 2.55 -12.28 7.50
N LEU A 49 2.22 -11.00 7.32
CA LEU A 49 2.45 -9.95 8.32
C LEU A 49 1.59 -10.15 9.57
N ILE A 50 0.32 -10.50 9.41
CA ILE A 50 -0.57 -10.81 10.54
C ILE A 50 -0.07 -12.03 11.30
N ALA A 51 0.27 -13.12 10.60
CA ALA A 51 0.82 -14.33 11.22
C ALA A 51 2.13 -14.05 11.97
N TYR A 52 2.99 -13.20 11.40
CA TYR A 52 4.22 -12.76 12.06
C TYR A 52 3.93 -12.00 13.37
N ALA A 53 3.04 -11.00 13.33
CA ALA A 53 2.67 -10.23 14.52
C ALA A 53 2.06 -11.13 15.60
N ALA A 54 1.18 -12.07 15.22
CA ALA A 54 0.57 -13.00 16.15
C ALA A 54 1.59 -13.95 16.80
N LYS A 55 2.60 -14.39 16.03
CA LYS A 55 3.69 -15.22 16.56
C LYS A 55 4.58 -14.46 17.55
N VAL A 56 4.83 -13.17 17.31
CA VAL A 56 5.66 -12.34 18.20
C VAL A 56 4.91 -11.92 19.46
N GLY A 57 3.59 -11.70 19.37
CA GLY A 57 2.74 -11.29 20.49
C GLY A 57 3.16 -9.96 21.16
N PRO A 58 3.39 -8.86 20.41
CA PRO A 58 3.83 -7.60 20.98
C PRO A 58 2.72 -6.90 21.78
N LYS A 59 3.07 -6.10 22.78
CA LYS A 59 2.09 -5.28 23.53
C LYS A 59 1.55 -4.10 22.73
N LYS A 60 2.33 -3.57 21.78
CA LYS A 60 1.98 -2.40 20.96
C LYS A 60 2.49 -2.61 19.54
N ILE A 61 1.68 -2.22 18.56
CA ILE A 61 1.98 -2.30 17.12
C ILE A 61 1.70 -0.94 16.50
N LEU A 62 2.69 -0.34 15.84
CA LEU A 62 2.51 0.88 15.05
C LEU A 62 2.49 0.51 13.56
N LEU A 63 1.38 0.82 12.88
CA LEU A 63 1.19 0.57 11.45
C LEU A 63 1.54 1.82 10.65
N VAL A 64 2.67 1.79 9.94
CA VAL A 64 3.21 2.96 9.25
C VAL A 64 2.97 2.94 7.74
N HIS A 65 3.80 2.25 6.97
CA HIS A 65 3.75 2.27 5.51
C HIS A 65 2.57 1.45 4.98
N GLY A 66 1.67 2.13 4.28
CA GLY A 66 0.57 1.56 3.52
C GLY A 66 -0.40 2.65 3.11
N ASP A 67 -1.20 2.40 2.08
CA ASP A 67 -2.33 3.27 1.77
C ASP A 67 -3.35 3.25 2.93
N PRO A 68 -4.10 4.35 3.17
CA PRO A 68 -4.99 4.44 4.33
C PRO A 68 -6.00 3.28 4.45
N PRO A 69 -6.65 2.82 3.36
CA PRO A 69 -7.53 1.64 3.43
C PRO A 69 -6.80 0.36 3.82
N ALA A 70 -5.59 0.11 3.30
CA ALA A 70 -4.79 -1.06 3.66
C ALA A 70 -4.37 -1.04 5.13
N VAL A 71 -3.97 0.12 5.63
CA VAL A 71 -3.55 0.31 7.03
C VAL A 71 -4.73 0.08 7.97
N GLU A 72 -5.91 0.63 7.67
CA GLU A 72 -7.10 0.45 8.50
C GLU A 72 -7.58 -1.00 8.49
N TRP A 73 -7.52 -1.68 7.34
CA TRP A 73 -7.81 -3.10 7.26
C TRP A 73 -6.85 -3.92 8.13
N MET A 74 -5.54 -3.64 8.05
CA MET A 74 -4.52 -4.31 8.88
C MET A 74 -4.78 -4.07 10.37
N ARG A 75 -5.13 -2.84 10.77
CA ARG A 75 -5.51 -2.49 12.14
C ARG A 75 -6.65 -3.36 12.62
N ALA A 76 -7.75 -3.42 11.85
CA ALA A 76 -8.92 -4.21 12.22
C ALA A 76 -8.60 -5.70 12.38
N GLN A 77 -7.81 -6.28 11.47
CA GLN A 77 -7.42 -7.69 11.56
C GLN A 77 -6.53 -7.97 12.77
N LEU A 78 -5.53 -7.12 13.02
CA LEU A 78 -4.62 -7.28 14.16
C LEU A 78 -5.33 -7.07 15.49
N SER A 79 -6.20 -6.07 15.61
CA SER A 79 -7.00 -5.86 16.83
C SER A 79 -7.94 -7.04 17.13
N ALA A 80 -8.47 -7.69 16.09
CA ALA A 80 -9.32 -8.87 16.28
C ALA A 80 -8.51 -10.12 16.70
N GLN A 81 -7.32 -10.34 16.11
CA GLN A 81 -6.50 -11.52 16.44
C GLN A 81 -5.66 -11.33 17.70
N LEU A 82 -5.30 -10.10 18.05
CA LEU A 82 -4.46 -9.74 19.18
C LEU A 82 -5.18 -8.70 20.06
N PRO A 83 -6.26 -9.09 20.77
CA PRO A 83 -7.06 -8.17 21.57
C PRO A 83 -6.30 -7.54 22.74
N SER A 84 -5.16 -8.12 23.13
CA SER A 84 -4.27 -7.59 24.18
C SER A 84 -3.18 -6.64 23.65
N SER A 85 -3.07 -6.47 22.33
CA SER A 85 -2.12 -5.56 21.70
C SER A 85 -2.79 -4.22 21.40
N ASP A 86 -2.11 -3.12 21.73
CA ASP A 86 -2.49 -1.78 21.30
C ASP A 86 -2.03 -1.54 19.85
N VAL A 87 -2.98 -1.44 18.91
CA VAL A 87 -2.69 -1.27 17.48
C VAL A 87 -2.98 0.16 17.05
N VAL A 88 -1.91 0.90 16.75
CA VAL A 88 -1.94 2.33 16.48
C VAL A 88 -1.60 2.61 15.02
N VAL A 89 -2.38 3.48 14.39
CA VAL A 89 -2.02 4.11 13.11
C VAL A 89 -1.51 5.51 13.49
N PRO A 90 -0.19 5.76 13.43
CA PRO A 90 0.38 7.00 13.91
C PRO A 90 0.09 8.15 12.95
N THR A 91 -0.21 9.31 13.52
CA THR A 91 -0.33 10.57 12.79
C THR A 91 1.07 11.11 12.48
N PRO A 92 1.38 11.48 11.24
CA PRO A 92 2.67 12.08 10.89
C PRO A 92 3.02 13.28 11.78
N GLY A 93 4.25 13.32 12.30
CA GLY A 93 4.74 14.41 13.15
C GLY A 93 4.32 14.33 14.62
N VAL A 94 3.54 13.31 15.03
CA VAL A 94 3.17 13.08 16.43
C VAL A 94 4.13 12.10 17.10
N THR A 95 4.56 12.41 18.32
CA THR A 95 5.38 11.51 19.16
C THR A 95 4.50 10.52 19.91
N TYR A 96 4.93 9.26 19.95
CA TYR A 96 4.26 8.18 20.67
C TYR A 96 5.23 7.56 21.69
N GLU A 97 4.77 7.35 22.92
CA GLU A 97 5.50 6.53 23.89
C GLU A 97 5.26 5.04 23.60
N LEU A 98 6.31 4.23 23.68
CA LEU A 98 6.29 2.80 23.34
C LEU A 98 6.08 1.93 24.57
#